data_AF-A0A7Y5UXU2-F1
#
_entry.id   AF-A0A7Y5UXU2-F1
#
_cell.length_a   1.000
_cell.length_b   1.000
_cell.length_c   1.000
_cell.angle_alpha   90.00
_cell.angle_beta   90.00
_cell.angle_gamma   90.00
#
_symmetry.space_group_name_H-M   'P 1'
#
loop_
_entity.id
_entity.type
_entity.pdbx_description
1 polymer ?
#
loop_
_entity_poly.entity_id
_entity_poly.type
_entity_poly.pdbx_seq_one_letter_code
_entity_poly.pdbx_strand_id
1 'polypeptide(L)'
;APAGETLQAGRKRGAVKEPFADPLLPTVPSLATLSRAALNVLDDDPDGLFLMIEGGAVDWAAHSNYGWRVIEEIIDFEDAIAAVVEWVEANSSWDETLLVITSDHETGGLTGPGEGWPDLVAAGQGKQPEMVFRTGGHTNSLVPFFARGAGSERYLTLATKVDPRRGCYLDNTDVAQTIFALWK
;
A
#
# COMPACT_ATOMS: atom_id res chain seq x y z
N ALA A 1 6.86 -18.03 13.22
CA ALA A 1 5.74 -17.20 13.70
C ALA A 1 4.97 -16.70 12.48
N PRO A 2 3.64 -16.55 12.54
CA PRO A 2 2.89 -15.83 11.51
C PRO A 2 3.51 -14.46 11.23
N ALA A 3 3.49 -13.99 9.99
CA ALA A 3 4.12 -12.72 9.60
C ALA A 3 3.67 -11.53 10.49
N GLY A 4 2.40 -11.50 10.87
CA GLY A 4 1.86 -10.46 11.76
C GLY A 4 2.47 -10.40 13.16
N GLU A 5 3.07 -11.48 13.66
CA GLU A 5 3.71 -11.52 14.98
C GLU A 5 5.15 -10.98 14.97
N THR A 6 5.76 -10.84 13.78
CA THR A 6 7.16 -10.44 13.60
C THR A 6 7.34 -9.00 13.14
N LEU A 7 6.25 -8.30 12.85
CA LEU A 7 6.23 -6.92 12.34
C LEU A 7 5.81 -5.92 13.43
N GLN A 8 5.74 -4.63 13.07
CA GLN A 8 5.13 -3.59 13.92
C GLN A 8 3.68 -3.92 14.30
N ALA A 9 2.98 -4.74 13.52
CA ALA A 9 1.67 -5.30 13.85
C ALA A 9 1.65 -6.14 15.15
N GLY A 10 2.78 -6.74 15.54
CA GLY A 10 2.91 -7.59 16.73
C GLY A 10 2.98 -6.82 18.06
N ARG A 11 2.91 -5.48 18.03
CA ARG A 11 2.92 -4.64 19.23
C ARG A 11 1.77 -4.99 20.18
N LYS A 12 2.05 -4.90 21.49
CA LYS A 12 0.99 -4.96 22.50
C LYS A 12 -0.01 -3.85 22.23
N ARG A 13 -1.29 -4.22 22.33
CA ARG A 13 -2.43 -3.33 22.11
C ARG A 13 -2.65 -2.55 23.39
N GLY A 14 -2.29 -1.27 23.40
CA GLY A 14 -2.59 -0.36 24.50
C GLY A 14 -4.09 -0.11 24.65
N ALA A 15 -4.48 0.52 25.77
CA ALA A 15 -5.87 0.91 25.98
C ALA A 15 -6.29 2.10 25.10
N VAL A 16 -5.32 2.87 24.59
CA VAL A 16 -5.53 4.07 23.78
C VAL A 16 -5.60 3.67 22.31
N LYS A 17 -6.71 4.01 21.65
CA LYS A 17 -7.01 3.66 20.25
C LYS A 17 -6.70 4.81 19.30
N GLU A 18 -5.49 5.37 19.43
CA GLU A 18 -5.00 6.47 18.60
C GLU A 18 -3.73 6.05 17.86
N PRO A 19 -3.51 6.53 16.62
CA PRO A 19 -2.29 6.23 15.87
C PRO A 19 -1.06 6.61 16.69
N PHE A 20 -0.09 5.69 16.75
CA PHE A 20 1.20 5.83 17.44
C PHE A 20 1.11 6.00 18.96
N ALA A 21 -0.05 5.77 19.58
CA ALA A 21 -0.15 5.71 21.04
C ALA A 21 0.64 4.52 21.61
N ASP A 22 0.70 3.41 20.88
CA ASP A 22 1.56 2.27 21.19
C ASP A 22 2.95 2.47 20.57
N PRO A 23 4.03 2.46 21.38
CA PRO A 23 5.38 2.71 20.86
C PRO A 23 5.79 1.64 19.84
N LEU A 24 6.48 2.07 18.78
CA LEU A 24 7.09 1.19 17.79
C LEU A 24 8.07 0.21 18.45
N LEU A 25 8.15 -1.02 17.92
CA LEU A 25 9.16 -1.99 18.36
C LEU A 25 10.53 -1.51 17.87
N PRO A 26 11.49 -1.22 18.77
CA PRO A 26 12.79 -0.67 18.37
C PRO A 26 13.67 -1.68 17.61
N THR A 27 13.33 -2.96 17.67
CA THR A 27 14.05 -4.04 16.99
C THR A 27 13.50 -4.36 15.60
N VAL A 28 12.41 -3.70 15.18
CA VAL A 28 11.79 -3.91 13.87
C VAL A 28 12.06 -2.68 13.01
N PRO A 29 12.82 -2.80 11.91
CA PRO A 29 13.04 -1.68 11.00
C PRO A 29 11.73 -1.26 10.34
N SER A 30 11.60 0.02 10.00
CA SER A 30 10.46 0.50 9.19
C SER A 30 10.50 -0.09 7.79
N LEU A 31 9.34 -0.17 7.12
CA LEU A 31 9.29 -0.62 5.74
C LEU A 31 10.17 0.28 4.85
N ALA A 32 10.15 1.59 5.09
CA ALA A 32 11.00 2.54 4.39
C ALA A 32 12.51 2.28 4.59
N THR A 33 12.93 1.79 5.75
CA THR A 33 14.34 1.39 6.00
C THR A 33 14.69 0.13 5.20
N LEU A 34 13.80 -0.86 5.20
CA LEU A 34 13.96 -2.10 4.45
C LEU A 34 14.01 -1.84 2.94
N SER A 35 13.15 -0.96 2.42
CA SER A 35 13.14 -0.55 1.01
C SER A 35 14.46 0.08 0.59
N ARG A 36 15.01 1.01 1.38
CA ARG A 36 16.32 1.63 1.11
C ARG A 36 17.45 0.60 1.13
N ALA A 37 17.42 -0.31 2.09
CA ALA A 37 18.43 -1.37 2.18
C ALA A 37 18.36 -2.32 0.97
N ALA A 38 17.15 -2.70 0.54
CA ALA A 38 16.96 -3.54 -0.64
C ALA A 38 17.46 -2.86 -1.90
N LEU A 39 17.07 -1.59 -2.13
CA LEU A 39 17.54 -0.80 -3.27
C LEU A 39 19.07 -0.66 -3.27
N ASN A 40 19.69 -0.35 -2.12
CA ASN A 40 21.14 -0.23 -2.02
C ASN A 40 21.90 -1.53 -2.34
N VAL A 41 21.28 -2.70 -2.13
CA VAL A 41 21.89 -4.00 -2.48
C VAL A 41 21.63 -4.36 -3.93
N LEU A 42 20.43 -4.09 -4.44
CA LEU A 42 19.99 -4.49 -5.78
C LEU A 42 20.49 -3.57 -6.89
N ASP A 43 20.89 -2.33 -6.58
CA ASP A 43 21.45 -1.36 -7.52
C ASP A 43 22.87 -1.72 -8.03
N ASP A 44 23.49 -2.77 -7.50
CA ASP A 44 24.82 -3.23 -7.94
C ASP A 44 24.77 -4.15 -9.17
N ASP A 45 23.61 -4.28 -9.83
CA ASP A 45 23.43 -5.09 -11.04
C ASP A 45 23.23 -4.19 -12.28
N PRO A 46 24.14 -4.22 -13.28
CA PRO A 46 24.01 -3.41 -14.49
C PRO A 46 22.83 -3.81 -15.38
N ASP A 47 22.24 -5.00 -15.19
CA ASP A 47 21.02 -5.43 -15.90
C ASP A 47 19.73 -4.86 -15.25
N GLY A 48 19.87 -4.14 -14.13
CA GLY A 48 18.78 -3.51 -13.39
C GLY A 48 18.19 -4.42 -12.30
N LEU A 49 17.07 -4.01 -11.71
CA LEU A 49 16.46 -4.69 -10.56
C LEU A 49 14.94 -4.83 -10.66
N PHE A 50 14.45 -5.96 -10.15
CA PHE A 50 13.03 -6.13 -9.82
C PHE A 50 12.90 -6.19 -8.30
N LEU A 51 12.07 -5.31 -7.74
CA LEU A 51 11.83 -5.24 -6.30
C LEU A 51 10.33 -5.18 -6.01
N MET A 52 9.87 -6.06 -5.13
CA MET A 52 8.51 -6.05 -4.57
C MET A 52 8.57 -5.65 -3.10
N ILE A 53 7.80 -4.63 -2.72
CA ILE A 53 7.70 -4.12 -1.34
C ILE A 53 6.24 -4.24 -0.92
N GLU A 54 5.99 -4.86 0.24
CA GLU A 54 4.64 -5.16 0.71
C GLU A 54 4.40 -4.54 2.10
N GLY A 55 3.42 -3.65 2.20
CA GLY A 55 2.86 -3.15 3.46
C GLY A 55 1.82 -4.09 4.06
N GLY A 56 2.15 -5.38 4.21
CA GLY A 56 1.15 -6.43 4.47
C GLY A 56 0.39 -6.28 5.79
N ALA A 57 0.93 -5.56 6.76
CA ALA A 57 0.29 -5.34 8.07
C ALA A 57 -0.99 -4.49 8.01
N VAL A 58 -1.22 -3.75 6.91
CA VAL A 58 -2.49 -3.04 6.65
C VAL A 58 -3.67 -4.02 6.66
N ASP A 59 -3.50 -5.18 6.01
CA ASP A 59 -4.52 -6.23 5.94
C ASP A 59 -4.84 -6.81 7.34
N TRP A 60 -3.80 -7.16 8.11
CA TRP A 60 -3.95 -7.68 9.48
C TRP A 60 -4.65 -6.69 10.42
N ALA A 61 -4.32 -5.41 10.30
CA ALA A 61 -4.96 -4.34 11.07
C ALA A 61 -6.43 -4.20 10.69
N ALA A 62 -6.74 -4.29 9.40
CA ALA A 62 -8.09 -4.21 8.88
C ALA A 62 -8.95 -5.43 9.26
N HIS A 63 -8.41 -6.65 9.21
CA HIS A 63 -9.05 -7.86 9.75
C HIS A 63 -9.44 -7.72 11.23
N SER A 64 -8.62 -7.00 12.00
CA SER A 64 -8.88 -6.71 13.41
C SER A 64 -9.83 -5.52 13.64
N ASN A 65 -10.25 -4.81 12.58
CA ASN A 65 -11.00 -3.55 12.60
C ASN A 65 -10.29 -2.44 13.37
N TYR A 66 -8.97 -2.38 13.27
CA TYR A 66 -8.13 -1.43 14.01
C TYR A 66 -7.79 -0.23 13.16
N GLY A 67 -8.73 0.71 13.04
CA GLY A 67 -8.58 1.91 12.21
C GLY A 67 -7.32 2.72 12.52
N TRP A 68 -6.99 2.91 13.80
CA TRP A 68 -5.77 3.61 14.20
C TRP A 68 -4.49 2.90 13.73
N ARG A 69 -4.49 1.56 13.71
CA ARG A 69 -3.36 0.78 13.22
C ARG A 69 -3.30 0.75 11.70
N VAL A 70 -4.44 0.69 11.02
CA VAL A 70 -4.50 0.86 9.55
C VAL A 70 -3.86 2.19 9.14
N ILE A 71 -4.14 3.28 9.87
CA ILE A 71 -3.50 4.57 9.62
C ILE A 71 -1.98 4.50 9.78
N GLU A 72 -1.48 3.90 10.87
CA GLU A 72 -0.03 3.74 11.08
C GLU A 72 0.66 2.94 9.96
N GLU A 73 0.07 1.82 9.55
CA GLU A 73 0.65 0.94 8.53
C GLU A 73 0.56 1.55 7.11
N ILE A 74 -0.49 2.33 6.81
CA ILE A 74 -0.56 3.11 5.57
C ILE A 74 0.49 4.22 5.55
N ILE A 75 0.74 4.91 6.68
CA ILE A 75 1.82 5.91 6.78
C ILE A 75 3.19 5.25 6.53
N ASP A 76 3.47 4.08 7.14
CA ASP A 76 4.74 3.38 6.90
C ASP A 76 4.88 2.91 5.44
N PHE A 77 3.78 2.54 4.78
CA PHE A 77 3.77 2.22 3.34
C PHE A 77 4.00 3.47 2.47
N GLU A 78 3.39 4.61 2.80
CA GLU A 78 3.64 5.89 2.12
C GLU A 78 5.11 6.32 2.27
N ASP A 79 5.71 6.17 3.46
CA ASP A 79 7.13 6.44 3.68
C ASP A 79 8.04 5.51 2.86
N ALA A 80 7.62 4.26 2.64
CA ALA A 80 8.32 3.33 1.75
C ALA A 80 8.19 3.72 0.27
N ILE A 81 7.03 4.20 -0.18
CA ILE A 81 6.86 4.75 -1.52
C ILE A 81 7.77 5.98 -1.70
N ALA A 82 7.78 6.90 -0.74
CA ALA A 82 8.65 8.07 -0.75
C ALA A 82 10.13 7.67 -0.85
N ALA A 83 10.55 6.64 -0.12
CA ALA A 83 11.90 6.09 -0.20
C ALA A 83 12.29 5.62 -1.61
N VAL A 84 11.37 4.92 -2.30
CA VAL A 84 11.60 4.46 -3.67
C VAL A 84 11.66 5.65 -4.62
N VAL A 85 10.72 6.60 -4.51
CA VAL A 85 10.71 7.81 -5.34
C VAL A 85 12.01 8.60 -5.16
N GLU A 86 12.46 8.82 -3.93
CA GLU A 86 13.74 9.48 -3.63
C GLU A 86 14.92 8.76 -4.26
N TRP A 87 14.95 7.43 -4.20
CA TRP A 87 16.02 6.65 -4.79
C TRP A 87 16.03 6.75 -6.31
N VAL A 88 14.86 6.70 -6.98
CA VAL A 88 14.76 6.85 -8.44
C VAL A 88 15.27 8.21 -8.88
N GLU A 89 14.85 9.29 -8.21
CA GLU A 89 15.28 10.66 -8.54
C GLU A 89 16.78 10.91 -8.30
N ALA A 90 17.42 10.12 -7.42
CA ALA A 90 18.83 10.28 -7.05
C ALA A 90 19.80 9.35 -7.80
N ASN A 91 19.37 8.12 -8.12
CA ASN A 91 20.26 7.05 -8.61
C ASN A 91 19.82 6.46 -9.95
N SER A 92 18.63 6.80 -10.46
CA SER A 92 18.11 6.33 -11.75
C SER A 92 17.36 7.46 -12.47
N SER A 93 16.35 7.13 -13.27
CA SER A 93 15.48 8.05 -14.00
C SER A 93 14.09 7.42 -14.21
N TRP A 94 13.06 8.26 -14.30
CA TRP A 94 11.72 7.82 -14.70
C TRP A 94 11.62 7.36 -16.17
N ASP A 95 12.63 7.65 -16.98
CA ASP A 95 12.70 7.17 -18.37
C ASP A 95 13.11 5.68 -18.45
N GLU A 96 13.70 5.14 -17.39
CA GLU A 96 14.17 3.74 -17.33
C GLU A 96 13.57 2.94 -16.15
N THR A 97 13.04 3.60 -15.13
CA THR A 97 12.37 2.95 -13.99
C THR A 97 10.86 2.99 -14.13
N LEU A 98 10.20 1.85 -13.89
CA LEU A 98 8.75 1.75 -13.67
C LEU A 98 8.45 1.50 -12.19
N LEU A 99 7.67 2.39 -11.57
CA LEU A 99 7.07 2.17 -10.26
C LEU A 99 5.59 1.88 -10.40
N VAL A 100 5.13 0.77 -9.82
CA VAL A 100 3.71 0.38 -9.74
C VAL A 100 3.31 0.24 -8.27
N ILE A 101 2.16 0.81 -7.91
CA ILE A 101 1.59 0.77 -6.57
C ILE A 101 0.14 0.30 -6.70
N THR A 102 -0.22 -0.76 -5.97
CA THR A 102 -1.59 -1.30 -5.93
C THR A 102 -1.81 -2.05 -4.61
N SER A 103 -3.06 -2.43 -4.36
CA SER A 103 -3.40 -3.46 -3.37
C SER A 103 -3.68 -4.80 -4.08
N ASP A 104 -3.60 -5.90 -3.36
CA ASP A 104 -4.05 -7.22 -3.80
C ASP A 104 -5.57 -7.39 -3.61
N HIS A 105 -6.11 -6.87 -2.51
CA HIS A 105 -7.55 -6.74 -2.22
C HIS A 105 -7.87 -5.64 -1.20
N GLU A 106 -9.16 -5.42 -0.95
CA GLU A 106 -9.64 -4.63 0.20
C GLU A 106 -9.98 -5.57 1.36
N THR A 107 -9.72 -5.12 2.58
CA THR A 107 -10.04 -5.85 3.81
C THR A 107 -10.77 -4.97 4.81
N GLY A 108 -11.79 -5.55 5.45
CA GLY A 108 -12.54 -4.90 6.52
C GLY A 108 -13.81 -4.17 6.08
N GLY A 109 -13.99 -3.93 4.77
CA GLY A 109 -15.10 -3.16 4.23
C GLY A 109 -15.15 -1.76 4.83
N LEU A 110 -14.01 -1.05 4.82
CA LEU A 110 -13.86 0.25 5.48
C LEU A 110 -14.69 1.33 4.77
N THR A 111 -15.58 1.98 5.51
CA THR A 111 -16.53 2.99 4.99
C THR A 111 -16.75 4.13 5.98
N GLY A 112 -17.44 5.19 5.57
CA GLY A 112 -17.97 6.19 6.50
C GLY A 112 -19.18 5.67 7.31
N PRO A 113 -19.64 6.44 8.31
CA PRO A 113 -20.86 6.13 9.06
C PRO A 113 -22.11 6.27 8.18
N GLY A 114 -23.11 5.41 8.41
CA GLY A 114 -24.39 5.44 7.71
C GLY A 114 -24.74 4.14 6.96
N GLU A 115 -25.91 4.12 6.34
CA GLU A 115 -26.39 3.00 5.52
C GLU A 115 -25.68 2.95 4.15
N GLY A 116 -25.53 1.75 3.60
CA GLY A 116 -24.85 1.53 2.31
C GLY A 116 -23.32 1.60 2.41
N TRP A 117 -22.68 2.28 1.46
CA TRP A 117 -21.22 2.42 1.31
C TRP A 117 -20.77 3.89 1.19
N PRO A 118 -21.06 4.73 2.20
CA PRO A 118 -20.68 6.14 2.17
C PRO A 118 -19.15 6.31 2.31
N ASP A 119 -18.66 7.44 1.83
CA ASP A 119 -17.25 7.80 1.94
C ASP A 119 -16.86 8.15 3.39
N LEU A 120 -15.57 8.01 3.70
CA LEU A 120 -15.01 8.41 4.99
C LEU A 120 -15.25 9.90 5.24
N VAL A 121 -15.57 10.26 6.48
CA VAL A 121 -15.82 11.66 6.87
C VAL A 121 -14.61 12.20 7.62
N ALA A 122 -14.00 13.25 7.11
CA ALA A 122 -12.86 13.89 7.75
C ALA A 122 -13.27 14.55 9.07
N ALA A 123 -12.56 14.25 10.17
CA ALA A 123 -12.81 14.82 11.48
C ALA A 123 -12.01 16.12 11.77
N GLY A 124 -11.19 16.57 10.81
CA GLY A 124 -10.26 17.68 10.94
C GLY A 124 -8.81 17.23 11.12
N GLN A 125 -7.86 18.17 11.00
CA GLN A 125 -6.43 17.89 11.06
C GLN A 125 -6.03 17.27 12.40
N GLY A 126 -5.20 16.22 12.35
CA GLY A 126 -4.70 15.52 13.53
C GLY A 126 -5.71 14.59 14.22
N LYS A 127 -6.87 14.36 13.61
CA LYS A 127 -7.90 13.45 14.12
C LYS A 127 -8.14 12.31 13.13
N GLN A 128 -8.42 11.13 13.66
CA GLN A 128 -8.86 10.00 12.85
C GLN A 128 -10.18 10.35 12.15
N PRO A 129 -10.38 9.97 10.88
CA PRO A 129 -11.66 10.15 10.21
C PRO A 129 -12.73 9.30 10.88
N GLU A 130 -13.99 9.70 10.74
CA GLU A 130 -15.10 8.84 11.10
C GLU A 130 -15.16 7.67 10.11
N MET A 131 -14.98 6.47 10.65
CA MET A 131 -14.84 5.25 9.87
C MET A 131 -15.54 4.07 10.53
N VAL A 132 -16.02 3.15 9.70
CA VAL A 132 -16.76 1.95 10.09
C VAL A 132 -16.24 0.78 9.28
N PHE A 133 -15.82 -0.27 9.97
CA PHE A 133 -15.53 -1.57 9.37
C PHE A 133 -16.82 -2.39 9.28
N ARG A 134 -17.11 -2.96 8.12
CA ARG A 134 -18.35 -3.72 7.83
C ARG A 134 -18.17 -5.21 8.07
N THR A 135 -16.94 -5.70 8.05
CA THR A 135 -16.58 -7.11 8.17
C THR A 135 -15.18 -7.24 8.77
N GLY A 136 -14.80 -8.45 9.20
CA GLY A 136 -13.41 -8.79 9.55
C GLY A 136 -12.73 -9.63 8.47
N GLY A 137 -13.23 -9.61 7.23
CA GLY A 137 -12.69 -10.36 6.09
C GLY A 137 -12.45 -9.46 4.87
N HIS A 138 -12.05 -10.06 3.77
CA HIS A 138 -11.84 -9.33 2.51
C HIS A 138 -13.16 -8.90 1.90
N THR A 139 -13.13 -7.88 1.05
CA THR A 139 -14.23 -7.54 0.13
C THR A 139 -13.76 -7.57 -1.32
N ASN A 140 -14.72 -7.52 -2.25
CA ASN A 140 -14.46 -7.46 -3.69
C ASN A 140 -14.43 -6.01 -4.22
N SER A 141 -14.17 -5.04 -3.35
CA SER A 141 -14.07 -3.63 -3.74
C SER A 141 -12.90 -3.41 -4.69
N LEU A 142 -13.06 -2.51 -5.66
CA LEU A 142 -11.94 -2.05 -6.48
C LEU A 142 -10.89 -1.35 -5.62
N VAL A 143 -9.63 -1.69 -5.87
CA VAL A 143 -8.47 -1.11 -5.18
C VAL A 143 -7.80 -0.04 -6.06
N PRO A 144 -7.16 0.98 -5.45
CA PRO A 144 -6.40 1.97 -6.21
C PRO A 144 -5.22 1.33 -6.96
N PHE A 145 -4.93 1.88 -8.13
CA PHE A 145 -3.76 1.52 -8.93
C PHE A 145 -3.05 2.81 -9.35
N PHE A 146 -1.74 2.86 -9.14
CA PHE A 146 -0.88 3.96 -9.56
C PHE A 146 0.32 3.39 -10.30
N ALA A 147 0.75 4.08 -11.35
CA ALA A 147 1.98 3.76 -12.05
C ALA A 147 2.69 5.05 -12.48
N ARG A 148 4.02 5.07 -12.41
CA ARG A 148 4.86 6.18 -12.88
C ARG A 148 6.13 5.64 -13.54
N GLY A 149 6.56 6.31 -14.60
CA GLY A 149 7.83 6.05 -15.26
C GLY A 149 7.69 5.19 -16.52
N ALA A 150 8.77 4.48 -16.87
CA ALA A 150 8.95 3.82 -18.14
C ALA A 150 7.80 2.87 -18.49
N GLY A 151 7.07 3.16 -19.58
CA GLY A 151 5.99 2.31 -20.06
C GLY A 151 4.69 2.33 -19.25
N SER A 152 4.59 3.20 -18.23
CA SER A 152 3.41 3.29 -17.36
C SER A 152 2.13 3.66 -18.12
N GLU A 153 2.23 4.36 -19.25
CA GLU A 153 1.11 4.72 -20.11
C GLU A 153 0.39 3.50 -20.72
N ARG A 154 1.06 2.35 -20.79
CA ARG A 154 0.46 1.10 -21.28
C ARG A 154 -0.74 0.67 -20.44
N TYR A 155 -0.72 0.92 -19.14
CA TYR A 155 -1.84 0.57 -18.24
C TYR A 155 -3.15 1.29 -18.59
N LEU A 156 -3.08 2.50 -19.16
CA LEU A 156 -4.27 3.23 -19.59
C LEU A 156 -5.03 2.51 -20.71
N THR A 157 -4.30 1.78 -21.56
CA THR A 157 -4.91 1.01 -22.66
C THR A 157 -5.54 -0.31 -22.20
N LEU A 158 -5.18 -0.78 -21.01
CA LEU A 158 -5.64 -2.05 -20.41
C LEU A 158 -6.86 -1.86 -19.51
N ALA A 159 -7.11 -0.63 -19.05
CA ALA A 159 -8.30 -0.26 -18.26
C ALA A 159 -9.60 -0.30 -19.09
N THR A 160 -10.03 -1.52 -19.44
CA THR A 160 -11.12 -1.78 -20.39
C THR A 160 -12.42 -2.20 -19.69
N LYS A 161 -12.36 -2.60 -18.42
CA LYS A 161 -13.53 -2.93 -17.63
C LYS A 161 -14.12 -1.66 -17.02
N VAL A 162 -15.41 -1.65 -16.69
CA VAL A 162 -16.11 -0.45 -16.20
C VAL A 162 -16.84 -0.74 -14.90
N ASP A 163 -16.56 0.08 -13.89
CA ASP A 163 -17.34 0.17 -12.66
C ASP A 163 -18.22 1.43 -12.68
N PRO A 164 -19.51 1.33 -12.31
CA PRO A 164 -20.44 2.48 -12.38
C PRO A 164 -20.05 3.68 -11.52
N ARG A 165 -19.22 3.50 -10.48
CA ARG A 165 -18.82 4.55 -9.55
C ARG A 165 -17.39 5.02 -9.78
N ARG A 166 -16.47 4.10 -10.10
CA ARG A 166 -15.02 4.35 -10.19
C ARG A 166 -14.52 4.48 -11.63
N GLY A 167 -15.35 4.19 -12.62
CA GLY A 167 -15.00 4.31 -14.03
C GLY A 167 -14.22 3.11 -14.54
N CYS A 168 -13.31 3.35 -15.48
CA CYS A 168 -12.53 2.28 -16.09
C CYS A 168 -11.53 1.67 -15.10
N TYR A 169 -11.38 0.34 -15.12
CA TYR A 169 -10.41 -0.38 -14.32
C TYR A 169 -9.75 -1.50 -15.13
N LEU A 170 -8.54 -1.88 -14.70
CA LEU A 170 -7.75 -2.98 -15.25
C LEU A 170 -7.92 -4.25 -14.40
N ASP A 171 -7.69 -5.41 -15.01
CA ASP A 171 -7.61 -6.67 -14.30
C ASP A 171 -6.26 -6.81 -13.60
N ASN A 172 -6.18 -7.44 -12.42
CA ASN A 172 -4.89 -7.57 -11.74
C ASN A 172 -3.87 -8.37 -12.56
N THR A 173 -4.30 -9.24 -13.47
CA THR A 173 -3.41 -9.94 -14.40
C THR A 173 -2.71 -9.00 -15.39
N ASP A 174 -3.31 -7.86 -15.72
CA ASP A 174 -2.72 -6.83 -16.59
C ASP A 174 -1.45 -6.22 -15.98
N VAL A 175 -1.35 -6.20 -14.64
CA VAL A 175 -0.19 -5.69 -13.90
C VAL A 175 1.06 -6.49 -14.26
N ALA A 176 1.04 -7.80 -14.02
CA ALA A 176 2.16 -8.68 -14.25
C ALA A 176 2.48 -8.81 -15.76
N GLN A 177 1.46 -8.91 -16.61
CA GLN A 177 1.65 -9.01 -18.06
C GLN A 177 2.38 -7.78 -18.62
N THR A 178 2.04 -6.59 -18.13
CA THR A 178 2.71 -5.35 -18.56
C THR A 178 4.16 -5.30 -18.08
N ILE A 179 4.42 -5.68 -16.82
CA ILE A 179 5.79 -5.74 -16.28
C ILE A 179 6.63 -6.69 -17.14
N PHE A 180 6.16 -7.91 -17.41
CA PHE A 180 6.89 -8.86 -18.25
C PHE A 180 7.07 -8.40 -19.70
N ALA A 181 6.15 -7.61 -20.24
CA ALA A 181 6.28 -7.07 -21.60
C ALA A 181 7.32 -5.94 -21.70
N LEU A 182 7.54 -5.22 -20.58
CA LEU A 182 8.52 -4.14 -20.47
C LEU A 182 9.91 -4.65 -20.11
N TRP A 183 9.99 -5.69 -19.28
CA TRP A 183 11.22 -6.34 -18.87
C TRP A 183 11.84 -7.11 -20.04
N LYS A 184 12.94 -6.61 -20.60
CA LYS A 184 13.63 -7.20 -21.76
C LYS A 184 15.12 -7.30 -21.56
#